data_AF-A0A7Z0P6U8-F1
#
_entry.id   AF-A0A7Z0P6U8-F1
#
_cell.length_a   1.000
_cell.length_b   1.000
_cell.length_c   1.000
_cell.angle_alpha   90.00
_cell.angle_beta   90.00
_cell.angle_gamma   90.00
#
_symmetry.space_group_name_H-M   'P 1'
#
loop_
_entity.id
_entity.type
_entity.pdbx_description
1 polymer ?
#
loop_
_entity_poly.entity_id
_entity_poly.type
_entity_poly.pdbx_seq_one_letter_code
_entity_poly.pdbx_strand_id
1 'polypeptide(L)'
;MQGTGEQKRARVLDPVDRVTEVIFGLLMAMTFTGTISVATSGQEAERTMMFAALGCNLAWGLADAVMYLLRSLIERTRKRTLFTALRGGADAATGQALIADALPPRLVAAAGPEELESLRLRLIKFANTSEQPRLTWEDIRGAIGVFLLVVASTFPLVVPFLLLDQTALAVRLSNLVGLVVLFIAGWILARYAGAKPWVGGVALAVTGAVLIVAIIALGG
;
A
#
# COMPACT_ATOMS: atom_id res chain seq x y z
N MET A 1 -38.99 0.05 -9.08
CA MET A 1 -37.89 0.92 -9.55
C MET A 1 -37.34 1.67 -8.35
N GLN A 2 -36.29 1.15 -7.72
CA GLN A 2 -35.59 1.77 -6.60
C GLN A 2 -34.12 1.83 -6.96
N GLY A 3 -33.55 3.02 -6.90
CA GLY A 3 -32.21 3.33 -7.36
C GLY A 3 -31.14 2.55 -6.61
N THR A 4 -30.51 1.61 -7.31
CA THR A 4 -29.24 0.97 -6.94
C THR A 4 -28.04 1.90 -7.21
N GLY A 5 -28.17 3.16 -6.80
CA GLY A 5 -27.12 4.19 -6.89
C GLY A 5 -26.09 4.12 -5.76
N GLU A 6 -26.21 3.15 -4.86
CA GLU A 6 -25.31 2.98 -3.70
C GLU A 6 -24.54 1.65 -3.71
N GLN A 7 -24.17 1.15 -4.90
CA GLN A 7 -23.03 0.25 -5.02
C GLN A 7 -21.75 1.10 -4.87
N LYS A 8 -21.61 1.57 -3.62
CA LYS A 8 -20.62 2.46 -3.07
C LYS A 8 -19.24 1.95 -3.47
N ARG A 9 -18.65 2.62 -4.46
CA ARG A 9 -17.22 2.68 -4.80
C ARG A 9 -16.46 1.47 -4.27
N ALA A 10 -16.14 0.51 -5.13
CA ALA A 10 -15.02 -0.41 -4.88
C ALA A 10 -13.87 0.43 -4.31
N ARG A 11 -13.69 0.37 -3.00
CA ARG A 11 -12.86 1.30 -2.24
C ARG A 11 -11.45 0.93 -2.67
N VAL A 12 -10.82 1.86 -3.38
CA VAL A 12 -9.60 1.73 -4.18
C VAL A 12 -8.38 1.40 -3.30
N LEU A 13 -8.39 0.30 -2.52
CA LEU A 13 -7.52 -0.12 -1.41
C LEU A 13 -8.09 0.16 -0.02
N ASP A 14 -7.83 -0.79 0.88
CA ASP A 14 -7.88 -0.56 2.32
C ASP A 14 -6.97 0.65 2.65
N PRO A 15 -7.46 1.68 3.34
CA PRO A 15 -6.66 2.80 3.81
C PRO A 15 -5.36 2.38 4.51
N VAL A 16 -5.36 1.24 5.19
CA VAL A 16 -4.18 0.67 5.85
C VAL A 16 -3.11 0.27 4.84
N ASP A 17 -3.49 -0.41 3.75
CA ASP A 17 -2.55 -0.84 2.71
C ASP A 17 -1.86 0.36 2.06
N ARG A 18 -2.62 1.40 1.69
CA ARG A 18 -2.07 2.62 1.09
C ARG A 18 -1.08 3.32 2.00
N VAL A 19 -1.42 3.45 3.27
CA VAL A 19 -0.56 4.15 4.23
C VAL A 19 0.70 3.34 4.47
N THR A 20 0.60 2.01 4.58
CA THR A 20 1.76 1.12 4.74
C THR A 20 2.68 1.17 3.52
N GLU A 21 2.12 1.26 2.32
CA GLU A 21 2.85 1.37 1.05
C GLU A 21 3.62 2.70 0.95
N VAL A 22 2.99 3.83 1.32
CA VAL A 22 3.66 5.13 1.45
C VAL A 22 4.80 5.08 2.47
N ILE A 23 4.60 4.40 3.59
CA ILE A 23 5.62 4.27 4.64
C ILE A 23 6.83 3.49 4.11
N PHE A 24 6.61 2.35 3.45
CA PHE A 24 7.69 1.58 2.83
C PHE A 24 8.45 2.40 1.79
N GLY A 25 7.73 3.17 0.95
CA GLY A 25 8.34 4.07 -0.03
C GLY A 25 9.18 5.17 0.57
N LEU A 26 8.70 5.79 1.65
CA LEU A 26 9.47 6.80 2.38
C LEU A 26 10.76 6.21 2.96
N LEU A 27 10.68 5.05 3.62
CA LEU A 27 11.84 4.41 4.23
C LEU A 27 12.88 3.99 3.20
N MET A 28 12.46 3.46 2.05
CA MET A 28 13.32 3.14 0.91
C MET A 28 14.00 4.39 0.35
N ALA A 29 13.23 5.43 0.03
CA ALA A 29 13.75 6.66 -0.52
C ALA A 29 14.76 7.35 0.42
N MET A 30 14.46 7.38 1.73
CA MET A 30 15.35 7.93 2.75
C MET A 30 16.64 7.10 2.91
N THR A 31 16.57 5.78 2.79
CA THR A 31 17.76 4.91 2.79
C THR A 31 18.65 5.18 1.58
N PHE A 32 18.05 5.27 0.39
CA PHE A 32 18.79 5.45 -0.86
C PHE A 32 19.39 6.86 -1.00
N THR A 33 18.65 7.90 -0.58
CA THR A 33 19.18 9.27 -0.54
C THR A 33 20.25 9.44 0.53
N GLY A 34 20.12 8.77 1.67
CA GLY A 34 21.18 8.74 2.70
C GLY A 34 22.48 8.10 2.20
N THR A 35 22.42 6.94 1.54
CA THR A 35 23.64 6.27 1.03
C THR A 35 24.32 7.04 -0.12
N ILE A 36 23.56 7.67 -1.01
CA ILE A 36 24.11 8.49 -2.09
C ILE A 36 24.74 9.79 -1.56
N SER A 37 24.20 10.38 -0.48
CA SER A 37 24.76 11.59 0.13
C SER A 37 26.23 11.45 0.55
N VAL A 38 26.69 10.23 0.84
CA VAL A 38 28.06 9.95 1.30
C VAL A 38 29.00 9.71 0.14
N ALA A 39 28.50 9.01 -0.88
CA ALA A 39 29.31 8.56 -2.00
C ALA A 39 29.77 9.73 -2.90
N THR A 40 29.18 10.91 -2.74
CA THR A 40 29.31 12.01 -3.69
C THR A 40 29.56 13.36 -3.01
N SER A 41 30.83 13.76 -2.91
CA SER A 41 31.28 15.02 -2.30
C SER A 41 31.80 16.04 -3.33
N GLY A 42 30.93 16.59 -4.18
CA GLY A 42 31.29 17.65 -5.15
C GLY A 42 30.08 18.31 -5.82
N GLN A 43 30.21 19.52 -6.38
CA GLN A 43 29.08 20.28 -6.95
C GLN A 43 28.42 19.64 -8.19
N GLU A 44 29.16 18.90 -9.03
CA GLU A 44 28.55 18.08 -10.10
C GLU A 44 27.74 16.89 -9.55
N ALA A 45 27.99 16.54 -8.29
CA ALA A 45 27.30 15.47 -7.61
C ALA A 45 25.90 15.89 -7.12
N GLU A 46 25.61 17.18 -7.03
CA GLU A 46 24.35 17.71 -6.50
C GLU A 46 23.19 17.51 -7.47
N ARG A 47 23.37 17.88 -8.75
CA ARG A 47 22.38 17.59 -9.80
C ARG A 47 22.20 16.08 -9.98
N THR A 48 23.30 15.33 -9.91
CA THR A 48 23.27 13.87 -10.03
C THR A 48 22.49 13.24 -8.88
N MET A 49 22.67 13.71 -7.65
CA MET A 49 21.95 13.27 -6.46
C MET A 49 20.46 13.66 -6.51
N MET A 50 20.13 14.85 -7.00
CA MET A 50 18.74 15.29 -7.21
C MET A 50 18.02 14.43 -8.25
N PHE A 51 18.64 14.15 -9.40
CA PHE A 51 18.07 13.25 -10.40
C PHE A 51 17.95 11.82 -9.88
N ALA A 52 18.91 11.36 -9.06
CA ALA A 52 18.83 10.05 -8.40
C ALA A 52 17.67 9.98 -7.40
N ALA A 53 17.46 11.02 -6.59
CA ALA A 53 16.35 11.10 -5.63
C ALA A 53 14.98 11.15 -6.33
N LEU A 54 14.85 11.96 -7.39
CA LEU A 54 13.64 12.02 -8.22
C LEU A 54 13.38 10.68 -8.92
N GLY A 55 14.42 10.09 -9.51
CA GLY A 55 14.33 8.80 -10.21
C GLY A 55 13.94 7.68 -9.26
N CYS A 56 14.52 7.63 -8.06
CA CYS A 56 14.17 6.66 -7.01
C CYS A 56 12.69 6.79 -6.61
N ASN A 57 12.22 8.02 -6.39
CA ASN A 57 10.82 8.29 -6.04
C ASN A 57 9.85 7.83 -7.15
N LEU A 58 10.11 8.20 -8.40
CA LEU A 58 9.28 7.81 -9.54
C LEU A 58 9.28 6.28 -9.76
N ALA A 59 10.45 5.64 -9.65
CA ALA A 59 10.57 4.19 -9.78
C ALA A 59 9.80 3.45 -8.67
N TRP A 60 9.85 3.96 -7.44
CA TRP A 60 9.10 3.38 -6.33
C TRP A 60 7.58 3.54 -6.52
N GLY A 61 7.10 4.73 -6.87
CA GLY A 61 5.69 4.94 -7.17
C GLY A 61 5.18 4.02 -8.29
N LEU A 62 6.02 3.74 -9.29
CA LEU A 62 5.70 2.78 -10.37
C LEU A 62 5.61 1.35 -9.85
N ALA A 63 6.54 0.93 -8.98
CA ALA A 63 6.52 -0.39 -8.36
C ALA A 63 5.23 -0.61 -7.55
N ASP A 64 4.82 0.38 -6.75
CA ASP A 64 3.56 0.33 -5.98
C ASP A 64 2.33 0.24 -6.90
N ALA A 65 2.31 1.01 -7.99
CA ALA A 65 1.24 0.92 -8.99
C ALA A 65 1.15 -0.48 -9.64
N VAL A 66 2.30 -1.10 -9.94
CA VAL A 66 2.34 -2.49 -10.45
C VAL A 66 1.88 -3.48 -9.39
N MET A 67 2.33 -3.33 -8.14
CA MET A 67 1.92 -4.19 -7.02
C MET A 67 0.42 -4.08 -6.75
N TYR A 68 -0.16 -2.88 -6.89
CA TYR A 68 -1.61 -2.68 -6.84
C TYR A 68 -2.35 -3.47 -7.92
N LEU A 69 -1.87 -3.42 -9.18
CA LEU A 69 -2.45 -4.20 -10.27
C LEU A 69 -2.31 -5.71 -10.04
N LEU A 70 -1.14 -6.16 -9.58
CA LEU A 70 -0.90 -7.56 -9.22
C LEU A 70 -1.83 -8.02 -8.09
N ARG A 71 -2.01 -7.23 -7.04
CA ARG A 71 -2.94 -7.54 -5.94
C ARG A 71 -4.38 -7.66 -6.46
N SER A 72 -4.78 -6.74 -7.33
CA SER A 72 -6.11 -6.74 -7.96
C SER A 72 -6.33 -7.99 -8.83
N LEU A 73 -5.30 -8.41 -9.58
CA LEU A 73 -5.31 -9.63 -10.37
C LEU A 73 -5.36 -10.90 -9.51
N ILE A 74 -4.53 -10.97 -8.45
CA ILE A 74 -4.49 -12.11 -7.53
C ILE A 74 -5.83 -12.26 -6.81
N GLU A 75 -6.42 -11.17 -6.33
CA GLU A 75 -7.73 -11.19 -5.66
C GLU A 75 -8.83 -11.72 -6.58
N ARG A 76 -8.87 -11.24 -7.84
CA ARG A 76 -9.83 -11.74 -8.84
C ARG A 76 -9.59 -13.19 -9.21
N THR A 77 -8.32 -13.62 -9.29
CA THR A 77 -7.93 -15.00 -9.57
C THR A 77 -8.36 -15.92 -8.43
N ARG A 78 -8.08 -15.56 -7.17
CA ARG A 78 -8.50 -16.32 -5.99
C ARG A 78 -10.02 -16.46 -5.92
N LYS A 79 -10.76 -15.38 -6.15
CA LYS A 79 -12.23 -15.40 -6.25
C LYS A 79 -12.71 -16.33 -7.35
N ARG A 80 -12.11 -16.27 -8.54
CA ARG A 80 -12.46 -17.17 -9.65
C ARG A 80 -12.18 -18.62 -9.31
N THR A 81 -11.04 -18.94 -8.71
CA THR A 81 -10.71 -20.33 -8.34
C THR A 81 -11.73 -20.86 -7.34
N LEU A 82 -12.09 -20.07 -6.32
CA LEU A 82 -13.14 -20.41 -5.36
C LEU A 82 -14.49 -20.65 -6.06
N PHE A 83 -14.94 -19.74 -6.92
CA PHE A 83 -16.21 -19.91 -7.64
C PHE A 83 -16.20 -21.05 -8.65
N THR A 84 -15.08 -21.30 -9.32
CA THR A 84 -14.91 -22.44 -10.24
C THR A 84 -14.99 -23.75 -9.46
N ALA A 85 -14.33 -23.85 -8.32
CA ALA A 85 -14.38 -25.03 -7.46
C ALA A 85 -15.80 -25.28 -6.91
N LEU A 86 -16.50 -24.23 -6.49
CA LEU A 86 -17.89 -24.31 -6.03
C LEU A 86 -18.87 -24.70 -7.16
N ARG A 87 -18.63 -24.25 -8.40
CA ARG A 87 -19.43 -24.64 -9.59
C ARG A 87 -19.09 -26.04 -10.10
N GLY A 88 -17.86 -26.51 -9.93
CA GLY A 88 -17.36 -27.79 -10.42
C GLY A 88 -17.95 -29.03 -9.72
N GLY A 89 -18.95 -28.86 -8.86
CA GLY A 89 -19.61 -29.96 -8.17
C GLY A 89 -18.92 -30.40 -6.89
N ALA A 90 -18.18 -29.51 -6.21
CA ALA A 90 -17.67 -29.79 -4.87
C ALA A 90 -18.81 -30.28 -3.96
N ASP A 91 -18.57 -31.41 -3.29
CA ASP A 91 -19.46 -31.95 -2.27
C ASP A 91 -19.61 -30.97 -1.11
N ALA A 92 -20.66 -31.14 -0.31
CA ALA A 92 -20.99 -30.20 0.77
C ALA A 92 -19.80 -29.97 1.72
N ALA A 93 -19.06 -31.04 2.06
CA ALA A 93 -17.90 -30.96 2.95
C ALA A 93 -16.74 -30.16 2.33
N THR A 94 -16.34 -30.45 1.08
CA THR A 94 -15.28 -29.70 0.40
C THR A 94 -15.67 -28.25 0.13
N GLY A 95 -16.93 -27.99 -0.23
CA GLY A 95 -17.43 -26.63 -0.44
C GLY A 95 -17.46 -25.79 0.85
N GLN A 96 -17.84 -26.39 1.98
CA GLN A 96 -17.79 -25.75 3.29
C GLN A 96 -16.34 -25.44 3.72
N ALA A 97 -15.41 -26.38 3.49
CA ALA A 97 -13.99 -26.17 3.79
C ALA A 97 -13.40 -25.01 2.97
N LEU A 98 -13.70 -24.93 1.67
CA LEU A 98 -13.25 -23.82 0.81
C LEU A 98 -13.80 -22.45 1.24
N ILE A 99 -15.03 -22.41 1.76
CA ILE A 99 -15.64 -21.19 2.27
C ILE A 99 -15.04 -20.80 3.62
N ALA A 100 -14.79 -21.79 4.50
CA ALA A 100 -14.12 -21.59 5.77
C ALA A 100 -12.70 -21.01 5.56
N ASP A 101 -11.95 -21.53 4.59
CA ASP A 101 -10.60 -21.06 4.27
C ASP A 101 -10.58 -19.63 3.69
N ALA A 102 -11.68 -19.20 3.07
CA ALA A 102 -11.85 -17.85 2.55
C ALA A 102 -12.37 -16.84 3.60
N LEU A 103 -12.91 -17.32 4.73
CA LEU A 103 -13.48 -16.49 5.79
C LEU A 103 -12.44 -16.19 6.89
N PRO A 104 -12.49 -15.00 7.51
CA PRO A 104 -11.74 -14.72 8.71
C PRO A 104 -11.99 -15.78 9.81
N PRO A 105 -10.95 -16.26 10.53
CA PRO A 105 -11.09 -17.34 11.51
C PRO A 105 -12.15 -17.10 12.58
N ARG A 106 -12.37 -15.83 12.96
CA ARG A 106 -13.40 -15.44 13.93
C ARG A 106 -14.82 -15.68 13.42
N LEU A 107 -15.04 -15.52 12.12
CA LEU A 107 -16.33 -15.78 11.48
C LEU A 107 -16.52 -17.28 11.27
N VAL A 108 -15.47 -18.03 10.97
CA VAL A 108 -15.52 -19.50 10.90
C VAL A 108 -15.87 -20.08 12.28
N ALA A 109 -15.25 -19.60 13.35
CA ALA A 109 -15.53 -20.06 14.70
C ALA A 109 -16.95 -19.71 15.19
N ALA A 110 -17.53 -18.63 14.66
CA ALA A 110 -18.90 -18.23 14.95
C ALA A 110 -19.93 -18.91 14.04
N ALA A 111 -19.51 -19.39 12.86
CA ALA A 111 -20.37 -20.01 11.87
C ALA A 111 -20.43 -21.53 12.09
N GLY A 112 -21.61 -22.06 12.35
CA GLY A 112 -21.88 -23.49 12.36
C GLY A 112 -21.85 -24.10 10.96
N PRO A 113 -21.81 -25.44 10.86
CA PRO A 113 -21.80 -26.15 9.58
C PRO A 113 -23.03 -25.84 8.70
N GLU A 114 -24.20 -25.62 9.30
CA GLU A 114 -25.43 -25.26 8.59
C GLU A 114 -25.37 -23.86 7.96
N GLU A 115 -24.67 -22.93 8.62
CA GLU A 115 -24.53 -21.55 8.16
C GLU A 115 -23.53 -21.45 7.01
N LEU A 116 -22.44 -22.22 7.09
CA LEU A 116 -21.49 -22.39 5.98
C LEU A 116 -22.17 -23.01 4.76
N GLU A 117 -23.07 -23.98 4.95
CA GLU A 117 -23.84 -24.59 3.88
C GLU A 117 -24.85 -23.61 3.24
N SER A 118 -25.56 -22.84 4.05
CA SER A 118 -26.45 -21.78 3.57
C SER A 118 -25.67 -20.74 2.74
N LEU A 119 -24.47 -20.38 3.19
CA LEU A 119 -23.57 -19.46 2.49
C LEU A 119 -23.10 -20.07 1.16
N ARG A 120 -22.75 -21.36 1.14
CA ARG A 120 -22.38 -22.11 -0.07
C ARG A 120 -23.46 -22.05 -1.14
N LEU A 121 -24.70 -22.37 -0.76
CA LEU A 121 -25.84 -22.38 -1.68
C LEU A 121 -26.15 -20.98 -2.23
N ARG A 122 -26.03 -19.93 -1.39
CA ARG A 122 -26.19 -18.54 -1.82
C ARG A 122 -25.07 -18.12 -2.77
N LEU A 123 -23.82 -18.47 -2.48
CA LEU A 123 -22.67 -18.17 -3.32
C LEU A 123 -22.74 -18.86 -4.68
N ILE A 124 -23.20 -20.12 -4.75
CA ILE A 124 -23.44 -20.82 -6.02
C ILE A 124 -24.48 -20.09 -6.88
N LYS A 125 -25.59 -19.65 -6.27
CA LYS A 125 -26.62 -18.86 -6.97
C LYS A 125 -26.09 -17.52 -7.47
N PHE A 126 -25.27 -16.84 -6.67
CA PHE A 126 -24.70 -15.53 -6.99
C PHE A 126 -23.57 -15.62 -8.03
N ALA A 127 -22.79 -16.71 -7.98
CA ALA A 127 -21.67 -16.93 -8.87
C ALA A 127 -22.11 -16.91 -10.32
N ASN A 128 -23.31 -17.42 -10.66
CA ASN A 128 -23.85 -17.49 -12.02
C ASN A 128 -23.93 -16.14 -12.76
N THR A 129 -23.75 -15.01 -12.07
CA THR A 129 -23.81 -13.66 -12.65
C THR A 129 -22.43 -12.99 -12.83
N SER A 130 -21.33 -13.54 -12.30
CA SER A 130 -20.06 -12.80 -12.27
C SER A 130 -19.23 -12.89 -13.56
N GLU A 131 -18.89 -11.72 -14.11
CA GLU A 131 -18.07 -11.49 -15.31
C GLU A 131 -16.60 -11.93 -15.22
N GLN A 132 -15.95 -11.99 -16.39
CA GLN A 132 -14.61 -12.51 -16.63
C GLN A 132 -13.49 -11.74 -15.88
N PRO A 133 -12.37 -12.41 -15.52
CA PRO A 133 -11.26 -11.80 -14.80
C PRO A 133 -10.36 -11.05 -15.78
N ARG A 134 -10.77 -9.85 -16.18
CA ARG A 134 -9.89 -8.92 -16.89
C ARG A 134 -9.55 -7.75 -15.99
N LEU A 135 -8.32 -7.25 -16.15
CA LEU A 135 -7.98 -5.92 -15.66
C LEU A 135 -8.97 -4.95 -16.27
N THR A 136 -9.68 -4.27 -15.40
CA THR A 136 -10.64 -3.26 -15.79
C THR A 136 -9.95 -1.90 -15.81
N TRP A 137 -10.53 -0.96 -16.54
CA TRP A 137 -10.11 0.44 -16.47
C TRP A 137 -10.27 1.02 -15.04
N GLU A 138 -11.08 0.41 -14.19
CA GLU A 138 -11.10 0.81 -12.78
C GLU A 138 -9.79 0.47 -12.06
N ASP A 139 -9.18 -0.67 -12.39
CA ASP A 139 -7.92 -1.11 -11.78
C ASP A 139 -6.75 -0.24 -12.27
N ILE A 140 -6.68 0.09 -13.56
CA ILE A 140 -5.62 0.98 -14.08
C ILE A 140 -5.77 2.39 -13.50
N ARG A 141 -7.00 2.90 -13.34
CA ARG A 141 -7.24 4.19 -12.67
C ARG A 141 -6.83 4.15 -11.20
N GLY A 142 -7.07 3.03 -10.52
CA GLY A 142 -6.60 2.80 -9.16
C GLY A 142 -5.07 2.82 -9.06
N ALA A 143 -4.39 2.14 -9.99
CA ALA A 143 -2.92 2.10 -10.06
C ALA A 143 -2.32 3.49 -10.27
N ILE A 144 -2.89 4.27 -11.19
CA ILE A 144 -2.49 5.68 -11.40
C ILE A 144 -2.75 6.51 -10.13
N GLY A 145 -3.86 6.24 -9.42
CA GLY A 145 -4.15 6.88 -8.14
C GLY A 145 -3.10 6.59 -7.06
N VAL A 146 -2.65 5.34 -6.96
CA VAL A 146 -1.56 4.92 -6.04
C VAL A 146 -0.25 5.57 -6.44
N PHE A 147 0.13 5.47 -7.73
CA PHE A 147 1.32 6.11 -8.28
C PHE A 147 1.39 7.60 -7.91
N LEU A 148 0.33 8.35 -8.23
CA LEU A 148 0.27 9.79 -7.97
C LEU A 148 0.28 10.10 -6.48
N LEU A 149 -0.39 9.31 -5.66
CA LEU A 149 -0.40 9.49 -4.21
C LEU A 149 1.00 9.28 -3.64
N VAL A 150 1.66 8.20 -4.01
CA VAL A 150 3.02 7.86 -3.55
C VAL A 150 3.98 8.96 -3.98
N VAL A 151 4.06 9.28 -5.28
CA VAL A 151 4.94 10.33 -5.81
C VAL A 151 4.66 11.69 -5.17
N ALA A 152 3.39 12.07 -4.99
CA ALA A 152 3.04 13.34 -4.36
C ALA A 152 3.39 13.38 -2.87
N SER A 153 3.31 12.25 -2.16
CA SER A 153 3.64 12.16 -0.73
C SER A 153 5.15 12.23 -0.46
N THR A 154 5.95 11.78 -1.41
CA THR A 154 7.42 11.73 -1.35
C THR A 154 8.08 12.93 -2.03
N PHE A 155 7.37 13.64 -2.92
CA PHE A 155 7.87 14.85 -3.58
C PHE A 155 8.38 15.93 -2.60
N PRO A 156 7.72 16.20 -1.45
CA PRO A 156 8.23 17.15 -0.46
C PRO A 156 9.65 16.84 0.04
N LEU A 157 10.09 15.58 0.03
CA LEU A 157 11.45 15.21 0.42
C LEU A 157 12.49 15.70 -0.59
N VAL A 158 12.09 15.89 -1.84
CA VAL A 158 12.99 16.34 -2.92
C VAL A 158 13.04 17.87 -3.02
N VAL A 159 12.02 18.57 -2.54
CA VAL A 159 11.94 20.05 -2.57
C VAL A 159 13.18 20.74 -1.98
N PRO A 160 13.75 20.32 -0.84
CA PRO A 160 14.98 20.91 -0.31
C PRO A 160 16.17 20.83 -1.27
N PHE A 161 16.28 19.75 -2.06
CA PHE A 161 17.35 19.58 -3.05
C PHE A 161 17.16 20.45 -4.30
N LEU A 162 15.94 20.92 -4.57
CA LEU A 162 15.65 21.86 -5.66
C LEU A 162 15.94 23.32 -5.28
N LEU A 163 15.88 23.64 -3.98
CA LEU A 163 15.98 25.01 -3.47
C LEU A 163 17.35 25.35 -2.90
N LEU A 164 18.17 24.36 -2.54
CA LEU A 164 19.43 24.56 -1.84
C LEU A 164 20.60 23.93 -2.60
N ASP A 165 21.61 24.76 -2.87
CA ASP A 165 22.90 24.30 -3.42
C ASP A 165 23.81 23.67 -2.34
N GLN A 166 23.44 23.76 -1.06
CA GLN A 166 24.22 23.15 0.03
C GLN A 166 23.68 21.75 0.37
N THR A 167 24.37 20.71 -0.10
CA THR A 167 24.03 19.28 0.13
C THR A 167 23.73 18.95 1.58
N ALA A 168 24.60 19.35 2.51
CA ALA A 168 24.44 19.03 3.93
C ALA A 168 23.17 19.63 4.55
N LEU A 169 22.75 20.83 4.11
CA LEU A 169 21.50 21.44 4.57
C LEU A 169 20.29 20.82 3.87
N ALA A 170 20.39 20.54 2.57
CA ALA A 170 19.32 19.89 1.80
C ALA A 170 18.94 18.52 2.39
N VAL A 171 19.94 17.71 2.76
CA VAL A 171 19.73 16.38 3.38
C VAL A 171 19.05 16.51 4.75
N ARG A 172 19.48 17.45 5.60
CA ARG A 172 18.87 17.66 6.92
C ARG A 172 17.42 18.11 6.81
N LEU A 173 17.13 19.03 5.88
CA LEU A 173 15.76 19.49 5.62
C LEU A 173 14.90 18.37 5.03
N SER A 174 15.44 17.58 4.10
CA SER A 174 14.76 16.42 3.53
C SER A 174 14.38 15.40 4.60
N ASN A 175 15.32 15.07 5.50
CA ASN A 175 15.08 14.18 6.64
C ASN A 175 13.99 14.72 7.58
N LEU A 176 13.99 16.04 7.84
CA LEU A 176 12.97 16.69 8.67
C LEU A 176 11.58 16.62 8.02
N VAL A 177 11.49 16.89 6.72
CA VAL A 177 10.26 16.73 5.95
C VAL A 177 9.79 15.27 5.95
N GLY A 178 10.70 14.31 5.76
CA GLY A 178 10.40 12.88 5.83
C GLY A 178 9.82 12.46 7.17
N LEU A 179 10.38 12.94 8.29
CA LEU A 179 9.85 12.70 9.62
C LEU A 179 8.44 13.27 9.82
N VAL A 180 8.17 14.48 9.29
CA VAL A 180 6.83 15.08 9.34
C VAL A 180 5.82 14.25 8.54
N VAL A 181 6.19 13.79 7.35
CA VAL A 181 5.33 12.93 6.52
C VAL A 181 5.09 11.59 7.19
N LEU A 182 6.11 10.95 7.78
CA LEU A 182 5.96 9.73 8.59
C LEU A 182 5.03 9.93 9.78
N PHE A 183 5.15 11.06 10.48
CA PHE A 183 4.26 11.38 11.60
C PHE A 183 2.80 11.48 11.16
N ILE A 184 2.53 12.18 10.04
CA ILE A 184 1.18 12.32 9.47
C ILE A 184 0.64 10.95 9.02
N ALA A 185 1.47 10.15 8.35
CA ALA A 185 1.10 8.80 7.91
C ALA A 185 0.75 7.90 9.11
N GLY A 186 1.62 7.86 10.13
CA GLY A 186 1.40 7.09 11.35
C GLY A 186 0.16 7.56 12.13
N TRP A 187 -0.13 8.86 12.12
CA TRP A 187 -1.35 9.41 12.71
C TRP A 187 -2.60 8.91 12.01
N ILE A 188 -2.63 8.99 10.67
CA ILE A 188 -3.76 8.54 9.86
C ILE A 188 -3.99 7.04 10.08
N LEU A 189 -2.91 6.25 10.08
CA LEU A 189 -2.99 4.80 10.29
C LEU A 189 -3.56 4.45 11.66
N ALA A 190 -3.06 5.06 12.74
CA ALA A 190 -3.55 4.80 14.08
C ALA A 190 -5.02 5.23 14.25
N ARG A 191 -5.44 6.33 13.61
CA ARG A 191 -6.85 6.74 13.59
C ARG A 191 -7.72 5.72 12.89
N TYR A 192 -7.26 5.14 11.78
CA TYR A 192 -8.00 4.08 11.06
C TYR A 192 -8.07 2.77 11.86
N ALA A 193 -7.01 2.42 12.59
CA ALA A 193 -6.96 1.24 13.44
C ALA A 193 -7.74 1.36 14.77
N GLY A 194 -8.35 2.52 15.05
CA GLY A 194 -9.02 2.79 16.33
C GLY A 194 -8.06 3.00 17.51
N ALA A 195 -6.76 3.15 17.25
CA ALA A 195 -5.74 3.44 18.24
C ALA A 195 -5.61 4.96 18.48
N LYS A 196 -4.81 5.34 19.50
CA LYS A 196 -4.52 6.75 19.79
C LYS A 196 -3.67 7.35 18.67
N PRO A 197 -4.15 8.34 17.88
CA PRO A 197 -3.47 8.82 16.67
C PRO A 197 -2.06 9.36 16.93
N TRP A 198 -1.88 10.09 18.03
CA TRP A 198 -0.57 10.60 18.46
C TRP A 198 0.45 9.49 18.69
N VAL A 199 0.03 8.34 19.25
CA VAL A 199 0.95 7.22 19.51
C VAL A 199 1.44 6.62 18.20
N GLY A 200 0.55 6.45 17.21
CA GLY A 200 0.94 5.98 15.88
C GLY A 200 1.88 6.93 15.16
N GLY A 201 1.57 8.23 15.18
CA GLY A 201 2.42 9.25 14.57
C GLY A 201 3.82 9.31 15.20
N VAL A 202 3.89 9.35 16.54
CA VAL A 202 5.18 9.35 17.27
C VAL A 202 5.95 8.06 17.03
N ALA A 203 5.31 6.89 17.12
CA ALA A 203 5.99 5.61 16.91
C ALA A 203 6.63 5.54 15.52
N LEU A 204 5.90 5.97 14.48
CA LEU A 204 6.40 5.93 13.12
C LEU A 204 7.51 6.95 12.86
N ALA A 205 7.39 8.16 13.42
CA ALA A 205 8.43 9.18 13.35
C ALA A 205 9.70 8.73 14.09
N VAL A 206 9.57 8.10 15.25
CA VAL A 206 10.71 7.53 16.01
C VAL A 206 11.40 6.43 15.20
N THR A 207 10.64 5.53 14.58
CA THR A 207 11.20 4.50 13.68
C THR A 207 11.97 5.13 12.52
N GLY A 208 11.41 6.15 11.88
CA GLY A 208 12.10 6.92 10.83
C GLY A 208 13.39 7.58 11.32
N ALA A 209 13.36 8.18 12.51
CA ALA A 209 14.52 8.83 13.10
C ALA A 209 15.63 7.82 13.43
N VAL A 210 15.27 6.66 13.99
CA VAL A 210 16.20 5.56 14.25
C VAL A 210 16.84 5.06 12.96
N LEU A 211 16.06 4.92 11.89
CA LEU A 211 16.58 4.52 10.58
C LEU A 211 17.54 5.57 10.01
N ILE A 212 17.20 6.85 10.07
CA ILE A 212 18.13 7.93 9.66
C ILE A 212 19.44 7.84 10.44
N VAL A 213 19.39 7.70 11.76
CA VAL A 213 20.59 7.59 12.61
C VAL A 213 21.41 6.35 12.26
N ALA A 214 20.75 5.21 12.02
CA ALA A 214 21.42 3.98 11.61
C ALA A 214 22.10 4.12 10.25
N ILE A 215 21.45 4.78 9.28
CA ILE A 215 22.02 5.07 7.96
C ILE A 215 23.28 5.91 8.12
N ILE A 216 23.20 7.01 8.87
CA ILE A 216 24.36 7.89 9.15
C ILE A 216 25.51 7.10 9.82
N ALA A 217 25.19 6.27 10.81
CA ALA A 217 26.18 5.47 11.54
C ALA A 217 26.88 4.41 10.67
N LEU A 218 26.20 3.90 9.63
CA LEU A 218 26.73 2.89 8.70
C LEU A 218 27.60 3.49 7.58
N GLY A 219 27.96 4.77 7.68
CA GLY A 219 28.69 5.49 6.63
C GLY A 219 27.73 6.17 5.65
N GLY A 220 26.66 6.74 6.21
CA GLY A 220 25.61 7.62 5.64
C GLY A 220 25.86 9.11 5.91
#